data_AF-A0A150PPZ9-F1
#
_entry.id   AF-A0A150PPZ9-F1
#
_cell.length_a   1.000
_cell.length_b   1.000
_cell.length_c   1.000
_cell.angle_alpha   90.00
_cell.angle_beta   90.00
_cell.angle_gamma   90.00
#
_symmetry.space_group_name_H-M   'P 1'
#
loop_
_entity.id
_entity.type
_entity.pdbx_description
1 polymer ?
#
loop_
_entity_poly.entity_id
_entity_poly.type
_entity_poly.pdbx_seq_one_letter_code
_entity_poly.pdbx_strand_id
1 'polypeptide(L)'
;GWVLNFSCGAASGRLRLLAYNNGWGPAEALHISASEPLLDQLFDAAPRSNVLRVEAGAGAVEALELALPSARPSGLAVLDEAIDGRRALLATLPKRMMSRDASVLVDPRYKAVLSARERWHLGEYFDDLARGEPASAPRQRWHIEYLSGLDVRAVPINTIDVRYTFTDATGTSIDDAQQALMGTNKNDDGEQLWVSRTGFTIDPPSPLCAAPMIPSIAVTALLENVTGPSERSYRISPTIPPGTPERFFVVVGADRSCFVRARFTFHFDGDQTMISEPFDLAIWRPRNVVIKAKDGSQFIHMDGQWRLADEASDVARLWL
;
A
#
# COMPACT_ATOMS: atom_id res chain seq x y z
N GLY A 1 -24.05 -14.94 6.94
CA GLY A 1 -22.76 -15.17 7.60
C GLY A 1 -22.23 -13.83 8.08
N TRP A 2 -21.69 -13.78 9.28
CA TRP A 2 -21.08 -12.59 9.83
C TRP A 2 -19.74 -12.34 9.14
N VAL A 3 -19.48 -11.10 8.75
CA VAL A 3 -18.21 -10.70 8.15
C VAL A 3 -17.75 -9.45 8.86
N LEU A 4 -17.19 -9.64 10.06
CA LEU A 4 -16.38 -8.59 10.68
C LEU A 4 -15.05 -8.54 9.95
N ASN A 5 -14.70 -7.35 9.49
CA ASN A 5 -13.38 -7.06 8.96
C ASN A 5 -12.74 -5.98 9.82
N PHE A 6 -11.41 -6.01 9.91
CA PHE A 6 -10.65 -4.97 10.56
C PHE A 6 -9.74 -4.27 9.55
N SER A 7 -9.47 -2.99 9.78
CA SER A 7 -8.38 -2.25 9.16
C SER A 7 -7.54 -1.58 10.24
N CYS A 8 -6.30 -1.24 9.89
CA CYS A 8 -5.43 -0.46 10.75
C CYS A 8 -5.10 0.87 10.07
N GLY A 9 -4.97 1.92 10.88
CA GLY A 9 -4.72 3.29 10.45
C GLY A 9 -3.80 4.00 11.43
N ALA A 10 -3.17 5.10 11.01
CA ALA A 10 -2.47 6.01 11.90
C ALA A 10 -3.00 7.43 11.72
N ALA A 11 -3.36 8.09 12.83
CA ALA A 11 -3.82 9.47 12.82
C ALA A 11 -3.32 10.20 14.07
N SER A 12 -2.76 11.39 13.88
CA SER A 12 -2.23 12.22 14.98
C SER A 12 -1.24 11.49 15.89
N GLY A 13 -0.37 10.64 15.32
CA GLY A 13 0.60 9.84 16.06
C GLY A 13 0.03 8.65 16.82
N ARG A 14 -1.26 8.32 16.63
CA ARG A 14 -1.95 7.19 17.27
C ARG A 14 -2.24 6.10 16.26
N LEU A 15 -2.06 4.84 16.67
CA LEU A 15 -2.52 3.67 15.92
C LEU A 15 -4.00 3.44 16.21
N ARG A 16 -4.79 3.25 15.16
CA ARG A 16 -6.22 2.99 15.24
C ARG A 16 -6.52 1.68 14.54
N LEU A 17 -7.26 0.80 15.22
CA LEU A 17 -7.93 -0.31 14.55
C LEU A 17 -9.38 0.06 14.35
N LEU A 18 -9.87 -0.15 13.14
CA LEU A 18 -11.27 0.08 12.78
C LEU A 18 -11.93 -1.26 12.50
N ALA A 19 -13.14 -1.46 13.02
CA ALA A 19 -13.98 -2.61 12.75
C ALA A 19 -15.07 -2.23 11.74
N TYR A 20 -15.35 -3.14 10.81
CA TYR A 20 -16.41 -3.04 9.83
C TYR A 20 -17.30 -4.27 9.94
N ASN A 21 -18.60 -4.06 10.02
CA ASN A 21 -19.57 -5.16 9.99
C ASN A 21 -20.25 -5.20 8.63
N ASN A 22 -19.77 -6.10 7.78
CA ASN A 22 -20.34 -6.40 6.46
C ASN A 22 -21.36 -7.55 6.52
N GLY A 23 -21.74 -7.99 7.72
CA GLY A 23 -22.76 -9.00 7.97
C GLY A 23 -24.19 -8.46 7.90
N TRP A 24 -25.15 -9.27 8.36
CA TRP A 24 -26.59 -9.02 8.22
C TRP A 24 -27.27 -8.59 9.55
N GLY A 25 -26.51 -8.47 10.64
CA GLY A 25 -27.01 -8.01 11.94
C GLY A 25 -25.91 -7.31 12.75
N PRO A 26 -26.17 -6.86 13.99
CA PRO A 26 -25.17 -6.23 14.85
C PRO A 26 -24.22 -7.25 15.49
N ALA A 27 -22.95 -6.88 15.62
CA ALA A 27 -22.00 -7.57 16.49
C ALA A 27 -21.97 -6.87 17.85
N GLU A 28 -22.39 -7.56 18.90
CA GLU A 28 -22.49 -7.03 20.27
C GLU A 28 -21.36 -7.57 21.15
N ALA A 29 -20.99 -6.83 22.19
CA ALA A 29 -19.93 -7.23 23.13
C ALA A 29 -18.64 -7.68 22.43
N LEU A 30 -18.22 -6.89 21.43
CA LEU A 30 -17.05 -7.19 20.63
C LEU A 30 -15.78 -6.94 21.47
N HIS A 31 -15.10 -8.03 21.83
CA HIS A 31 -13.80 -7.99 22.47
C HIS A 31 -12.72 -8.12 21.40
N ILE A 32 -11.74 -7.22 21.43
CA ILE A 32 -10.66 -7.20 20.44
C ILE A 32 -9.34 -7.20 21.18
N SER A 33 -8.40 -7.99 20.67
CA SER A 33 -6.99 -7.89 21.03
C SER A 33 -6.13 -7.81 19.79
N ALA A 34 -5.13 -6.93 19.82
CA ALA A 34 -4.12 -6.81 18.78
C ALA A 34 -2.79 -7.35 19.32
N SER A 35 -2.08 -8.13 18.53
CA SER A 35 -0.75 -8.64 18.87
C SER A 35 0.22 -8.38 17.74
N GLU A 36 1.36 -7.82 18.10
CA GLU A 36 2.53 -7.71 17.25
C GLU A 36 3.75 -7.65 18.19
N PRO A 37 4.86 -8.34 17.92
CA PRO A 37 5.95 -8.48 18.89
C PRO A 37 6.48 -7.17 19.48
N LEU A 38 6.57 -6.10 18.71
CA LEU A 38 7.00 -4.79 19.20
C LEU A 38 5.88 -4.08 19.97
N LEU A 39 4.63 -4.14 19.49
CA LEU A 39 3.46 -3.58 20.20
C LEU A 39 3.25 -4.27 21.57
N ASP A 40 3.40 -5.58 21.65
CA ASP A 40 3.24 -6.37 22.87
C ASP A 40 4.32 -6.03 23.92
N GLN A 41 5.49 -5.58 23.47
CA GLN A 41 6.54 -5.08 24.36
C GLN A 41 6.32 -3.60 24.73
N LEU A 42 5.72 -2.81 23.84
CA LEU A 42 5.41 -1.40 24.09
C LEU A 42 4.30 -1.21 25.13
N PHE A 43 3.27 -2.05 25.12
CA PHE A 43 2.05 -1.92 25.93
C PHE A 43 1.91 -3.08 26.94
N ASP A 44 1.37 -2.83 28.16
CA ASP A 44 1.31 -3.76 29.32
C ASP A 44 0.56 -5.10 29.15
N ALA A 45 -0.02 -5.33 27.98
CA ALA A 45 -0.57 -6.58 27.47
C ALA A 45 -0.99 -6.32 26.01
N ALA A 46 -1.27 -7.37 25.24
CA ALA A 46 -1.93 -7.24 23.93
C ALA A 46 -3.11 -6.27 24.07
N PRO A 47 -3.08 -5.09 23.43
CA PRO A 47 -4.02 -4.03 23.76
C PRO A 47 -5.44 -4.49 23.51
N ARG A 48 -6.30 -4.27 24.51
CA ARG A 48 -7.68 -4.76 24.49
C ARG A 48 -8.64 -3.60 24.43
N SER A 49 -9.73 -3.83 23.71
CA SER A 49 -10.87 -2.94 23.71
C SER A 49 -12.16 -3.74 23.73
N ASN A 50 -13.17 -3.14 24.35
CA ASN A 50 -14.52 -3.65 24.38
C ASN A 50 -15.39 -2.67 23.60
N VAL A 51 -15.76 -3.06 22.38
CA VAL A 51 -16.71 -2.32 21.57
C VAL A 51 -18.09 -2.84 21.89
N LEU A 52 -18.95 -1.98 22.44
CA LEU A 52 -20.28 -2.39 22.88
C LEU A 52 -21.11 -2.96 21.73
N ARG A 53 -21.01 -2.36 20.54
CA ARG A 53 -21.82 -2.75 19.38
C ARG A 53 -21.23 -2.21 18.06
N VAL A 54 -21.20 -3.04 17.03
CA VAL A 54 -20.88 -2.66 15.64
C VAL A 54 -22.07 -3.01 14.74
N GLU A 55 -22.77 -1.98 14.27
CA GLU A 55 -23.96 -2.12 13.42
C GLU A 55 -23.60 -2.55 11.99
N ALA A 56 -24.44 -3.40 11.38
CA ALA A 56 -24.28 -3.79 10.00
C ALA A 56 -24.41 -2.56 9.07
N GLY A 57 -23.41 -2.35 8.21
CA GLY A 57 -23.43 -1.25 7.23
C GLY A 57 -23.26 0.16 7.80
N ALA A 58 -23.02 0.33 9.11
CA ALA A 58 -22.81 1.65 9.74
C ALA A 58 -21.44 2.30 9.42
N GLY A 59 -20.63 1.67 8.57
CA GLY A 59 -19.28 2.11 8.26
C GLY A 59 -18.25 1.60 9.27
N ALA A 60 -17.11 2.29 9.34
CA ALA A 60 -16.00 1.93 10.22
C ALA A 60 -16.27 2.42 11.65
N VAL A 61 -16.10 1.55 12.64
CA VAL A 61 -16.16 1.90 14.07
C VAL A 61 -14.75 1.79 14.65
N GLU A 62 -14.33 2.79 15.43
CA GLU A 62 -13.03 2.70 16.11
C GLU A 62 -13.08 1.61 17.18
N ALA A 63 -12.24 0.59 16.96
CA ALA A 63 -12.21 -0.63 17.72
C ALA A 63 -11.15 -0.58 18.80
N LEU A 64 -9.99 0.02 18.52
CA LEU A 64 -8.87 0.15 19.44
C LEU A 64 -8.06 1.39 19.06
N GLU A 65 -7.59 2.15 20.06
CA GLU A 65 -6.65 3.24 19.86
C GLU A 65 -5.42 3.06 20.75
N LEU A 66 -4.22 3.16 20.17
CA LEU A 66 -2.94 3.11 20.90
C LEU A 66 -2.17 4.40 20.69
N ALA A 67 -1.70 4.97 21.79
CA ALA A 67 -0.89 6.18 21.79
C ALA A 67 0.42 5.91 22.55
N LEU A 68 1.55 6.30 21.97
CA LEU A 68 2.87 6.14 22.61
C LEU A 68 3.02 6.86 23.96
N PRO A 69 2.37 8.00 24.24
CA PRO A 69 2.39 8.57 25.60
C PRO A 69 1.84 7.62 26.67
N SER A 70 1.02 6.64 26.27
CA SER A 70 0.50 5.59 27.14
C SER A 70 1.41 4.35 27.21
N ALA A 71 2.52 4.35 26.46
CA ALA A 71 3.50 3.26 26.51
C ALA A 71 4.32 3.32 27.80
N ARG A 72 4.80 2.14 28.24
CA ARG A 72 5.66 2.04 29.42
C ARG A 72 7.04 2.66 29.16
N PRO A 73 7.73 3.19 30.18
CA PRO A 73 9.14 3.55 30.05
C PRO A 73 10.03 2.40 29.53
N SER A 74 9.78 1.17 29.96
CA SER A 74 10.48 -0.02 29.46
C SER A 74 10.14 -0.31 27.99
N GLY A 75 8.88 -0.17 27.60
CA GLY A 75 8.45 -0.30 26.20
C GLY A 75 9.12 0.73 25.30
N LEU A 76 9.25 1.97 25.77
CA LEU A 76 9.96 3.04 25.08
C LEU A 76 11.46 2.75 24.90
N ALA A 77 12.09 2.00 25.81
CA ALA A 77 13.48 1.55 25.65
C ALA A 77 13.58 0.45 24.57
N VAL A 78 12.59 -0.46 24.49
CA VAL A 78 12.51 -1.47 23.42
C VAL A 78 12.37 -0.79 22.05
N LEU A 79 11.58 0.27 21.95
CA LEU A 79 11.46 1.04 20.71
C LEU A 79 12.80 1.67 20.28
N ASP A 80 13.56 2.23 21.24
CA ASP A 80 14.90 2.75 20.94
C ASP A 80 15.85 1.66 20.45
N GLU A 81 15.86 0.51 21.12
CA GLU A 81 16.69 -0.63 20.72
C GLU A 81 16.33 -1.10 19.31
N ALA A 82 15.03 -1.15 18.97
CA ALA A 82 14.58 -1.51 17.62
C ALA A 82 15.01 -0.46 16.57
N ILE A 83 14.88 0.83 16.89
CA ILE A 83 15.32 1.94 16.02
C ILE A 83 16.83 1.90 15.80
N ASP A 84 17.61 1.69 16.86
CA ASP A 84 19.06 1.59 16.77
C ASP A 84 19.50 0.32 16.01
N GLY A 85 18.81 -0.79 16.24
CA GLY A 85 18.99 -2.04 15.50
C GLY A 85 18.73 -1.85 14.00
N ARG A 86 17.67 -1.12 13.63
CA ARG A 86 17.35 -0.73 12.26
C ARG A 86 18.45 0.12 11.66
N ARG A 87 18.85 1.21 12.34
CA ARG A 87 19.89 2.13 11.88
C ARG A 87 21.20 1.38 11.62
N ALA A 88 21.60 0.51 12.55
CA ALA A 88 22.81 -0.30 12.43
C ALA A 88 22.73 -1.28 11.26
N LEU A 89 21.58 -1.94 11.05
CA LEU A 89 21.38 -2.85 9.92
C LEU A 89 21.47 -2.10 8.58
N LEU A 90 20.64 -1.06 8.41
CA LEU A 90 20.58 -0.24 7.18
C LEU A 90 21.93 0.37 6.82
N ALA A 91 22.71 0.85 7.81
CA ALA A 91 24.06 1.39 7.57
C ALA A 91 25.04 0.37 6.97
N THR A 92 24.82 -0.93 7.18
CA THR A 92 25.69 -2.00 6.64
C THR A 92 25.20 -2.59 5.33
N LEU A 93 23.91 -2.43 4.98
CA LEU A 93 23.30 -3.06 3.82
C LEU A 93 23.98 -2.73 2.50
N PRO A 94 24.26 -1.45 2.15
CA PRO A 94 24.88 -1.12 0.87
C PRO A 94 26.22 -1.82 0.66
N LYS A 95 27.07 -1.83 1.69
CA LYS A 95 28.37 -2.51 1.66
C LYS A 95 28.20 -4.02 1.49
N ARG A 96 27.28 -4.65 2.24
CA ARG A 96 27.03 -6.09 2.15
C ARG A 96 26.48 -6.49 0.78
N MET A 97 25.56 -5.70 0.22
CA MET A 97 25.03 -5.92 -1.12
C MET A 97 26.16 -5.83 -2.16
N MET A 98 26.97 -4.77 -2.13
CA MET A 98 28.12 -4.61 -3.03
C MET A 98 29.13 -5.77 -2.90
N SER A 99 29.37 -6.26 -1.68
CA SER A 99 30.23 -7.43 -1.44
C SER A 99 29.53 -8.78 -1.64
N ARG A 100 28.27 -8.80 -2.08
CA ARG A 100 27.44 -10.00 -2.31
C ARG A 100 27.31 -10.90 -1.07
N ASP A 101 27.29 -10.29 0.10
CA ASP A 101 27.14 -10.98 1.38
C ASP A 101 25.65 -11.26 1.66
N ALA A 102 25.18 -12.44 1.23
CA ALA A 102 23.81 -12.90 1.45
C ALA A 102 23.50 -13.26 2.92
N SER A 103 24.47 -13.23 3.83
CA SER A 103 24.22 -13.51 5.27
C SER A 103 23.23 -12.53 5.90
N VAL A 104 23.02 -11.37 5.28
CA VAL A 104 22.04 -10.41 5.76
C VAL A 104 20.59 -10.89 5.66
N LEU A 105 20.29 -11.84 4.76
CA LEU A 105 18.96 -12.45 4.63
C LEU A 105 18.61 -13.35 5.83
N VAL A 106 19.61 -13.79 6.59
CA VAL A 106 19.45 -14.59 7.82
C VAL A 106 19.76 -13.81 9.09
N ASP A 107 20.02 -12.49 9.00
CA ASP A 107 20.18 -11.64 10.18
C ASP A 107 18.87 -11.65 10.98
N PRO A 108 18.89 -11.94 12.30
CA PRO A 108 17.67 -11.97 13.12
C PRO A 108 16.85 -10.68 13.06
N ARG A 109 17.50 -9.55 12.81
CA ARG A 109 16.85 -8.24 12.68
C ARG A 109 16.14 -8.07 11.34
N TYR A 110 16.50 -8.84 10.31
CA TYR A 110 15.97 -8.72 8.95
C TYR A 110 14.44 -8.66 8.90
N LYS A 111 13.76 -9.54 9.65
CA LYS A 111 12.29 -9.54 9.72
C LYS A 111 11.73 -8.57 10.75
N ALA A 112 12.49 -8.28 11.80
CA ALA A 112 12.03 -7.47 12.92
C ALA A 112 12.04 -5.96 12.61
N VAL A 113 13.06 -5.48 11.89
CA VAL A 113 13.30 -4.03 11.73
C VAL A 113 13.21 -3.52 10.29
N LEU A 114 13.06 -4.41 9.31
CA LEU A 114 12.80 -4.04 7.92
C LEU A 114 11.33 -4.26 7.56
N SER A 115 10.81 -3.46 6.63
CA SER A 115 9.45 -3.58 6.10
C SER A 115 9.38 -4.71 5.07
N ALA A 116 8.17 -5.11 4.68
CA ALA A 116 8.00 -6.10 3.61
C ALA A 116 8.66 -5.65 2.30
N ARG A 117 8.49 -4.38 1.94
CA ARG A 117 9.07 -3.78 0.74
C ARG A 117 10.60 -3.74 0.78
N GLU A 118 11.18 -3.35 1.91
CA GLU A 118 12.64 -3.34 2.09
C GLU A 118 13.23 -4.75 1.97
N ARG A 119 12.55 -5.74 2.56
CA ARG A 119 12.90 -7.15 2.41
C ARG A 119 12.80 -7.61 0.96
N TRP A 120 11.77 -7.19 0.23
CA TRP A 120 11.65 -7.49 -1.20
C TRP A 120 12.83 -6.91 -1.99
N HIS A 121 13.19 -5.64 -1.78
CA HIS A 121 14.33 -5.04 -2.48
C HIS A 121 15.64 -5.78 -2.20
N LEU A 122 15.83 -6.25 -0.96
CA LEU A 122 17.03 -7.00 -0.61
C LEU A 122 17.01 -8.42 -1.20
N GLY A 123 15.86 -9.10 -1.14
CA GLY A 123 15.67 -10.43 -1.73
C GLY A 123 15.87 -10.42 -3.24
N GLU A 124 15.20 -9.51 -3.95
CA GLU A 124 15.27 -9.41 -5.42
C GLU A 124 16.69 -9.11 -5.89
N TYR A 125 17.45 -8.29 -5.15
CA TYR A 125 18.88 -8.06 -5.43
C TYR A 125 19.68 -9.37 -5.41
N PHE A 126 19.53 -10.19 -4.36
CA PHE A 126 20.27 -11.45 -4.26
C PHE A 126 19.75 -12.52 -5.24
N ASP A 127 18.45 -12.53 -5.54
CA ASP A 127 17.86 -13.41 -6.54
C ASP A 127 18.35 -13.06 -7.95
N ASP A 128 18.44 -11.77 -8.29
CA ASP A 128 19.04 -11.29 -9.55
C ASP A 128 20.52 -11.66 -9.68
N LEU A 129 21.30 -11.52 -8.61
CA LEU A 129 22.69 -12.00 -8.59
C LEU A 129 22.77 -13.51 -8.85
N ALA A 130 21.87 -14.30 -8.26
CA ALA A 130 21.78 -15.74 -8.48
C ALA A 130 21.37 -16.08 -9.93
N ARG A 131 20.57 -15.22 -10.58
CA ARG A 131 20.23 -15.28 -12.02
C ARG A 131 21.38 -14.83 -12.93
N GLY A 132 22.50 -14.37 -12.38
CA GLY A 132 23.68 -13.95 -13.14
C GLY A 132 23.67 -12.48 -13.55
N GLU A 133 22.74 -11.67 -13.03
CA GLU A 133 22.75 -10.22 -13.26
C GLU A 133 23.96 -9.60 -12.53
N PRO A 134 24.78 -8.76 -13.20
CA PRO A 134 25.93 -8.16 -12.53
C PRO A 134 25.48 -7.10 -11.52
N ALA A 135 26.16 -7.01 -10.38
CA ALA A 135 25.90 -5.97 -9.36
C ALA A 135 25.99 -4.51 -9.89
N SER A 136 26.66 -4.31 -11.04
CA SER A 136 26.75 -3.01 -11.71
C SER A 136 25.51 -2.67 -12.56
N ALA A 137 24.59 -3.62 -12.78
CA ALA A 137 23.39 -3.39 -13.56
C ALA A 137 22.56 -2.25 -12.95
N PRO A 138 21.90 -1.41 -13.78
CA PRO A 138 21.08 -0.30 -13.28
C PRO A 138 20.06 -0.72 -12.23
N ARG A 139 19.44 -1.90 -12.40
CA ARG A 139 18.47 -2.45 -11.44
C ARG A 139 19.13 -2.76 -10.09
N GLN A 140 20.29 -3.41 -10.09
CA GLN A 140 21.03 -3.72 -8.87
C GLN A 140 21.45 -2.45 -8.11
N ARG A 141 21.90 -1.41 -8.83
CA ARG A 141 22.21 -0.10 -8.24
C ARG A 141 20.98 0.56 -7.61
N TRP A 142 19.83 0.47 -8.27
CA TRP A 142 18.57 1.00 -7.75
C TRP A 142 18.18 0.37 -6.41
N HIS A 143 18.32 -0.96 -6.24
CA HIS A 143 18.06 -1.61 -4.95
C HIS A 143 18.97 -1.08 -3.83
N ILE A 144 20.25 -0.84 -4.12
CA ILE A 144 21.21 -0.28 -3.15
C ILE A 144 20.88 1.18 -2.82
N GLU A 145 20.60 2.00 -3.83
CA GLU A 145 20.25 3.41 -3.67
C GLU A 145 18.95 3.58 -2.87
N TYR A 146 17.94 2.75 -3.18
CA TYR A 146 16.69 2.69 -2.42
C TYR A 146 16.96 2.45 -0.93
N LEU A 147 17.68 1.38 -0.59
CA LEU A 147 17.95 1.02 0.82
C LEU A 147 18.84 2.06 1.53
N SER A 148 19.70 2.76 0.79
CA SER A 148 20.58 3.81 1.34
C SER A 148 19.82 5.09 1.68
N GLY A 149 18.68 5.35 1.05
CA GLY A 149 17.88 6.56 1.22
C GLY A 149 16.77 6.46 2.28
N LEU A 150 16.64 5.33 2.97
CA LEU A 150 15.52 5.07 3.89
C LEU A 150 15.63 5.87 5.19
N ASP A 151 14.47 6.23 5.76
CA ASP A 151 14.42 6.79 7.12
C ASP A 151 14.75 5.71 8.16
N VAL A 152 15.64 6.08 9.08
CA VAL A 152 16.17 5.23 10.15
C VAL A 152 15.53 5.53 11.51
N ARG A 153 14.60 6.49 11.59
CA ARG A 153 14.01 7.00 12.85
C ARG A 153 12.72 6.29 13.26
N ALA A 154 12.21 5.39 12.41
CA ALA A 154 11.00 4.63 12.65
C ALA A 154 11.24 3.16 12.34
N VAL A 155 10.49 2.27 12.97
CA VAL A 155 10.50 0.84 12.69
C VAL A 155 9.14 0.40 12.16
N PRO A 156 9.10 -0.56 11.21
CA PRO A 156 7.87 -0.96 10.58
C PRO A 156 7.08 -1.92 11.48
N ILE A 157 5.77 -1.72 11.55
CA ILE A 157 4.83 -2.69 12.09
C ILE A 157 4.38 -3.58 10.93
N ASN A 158 4.99 -4.76 10.82
CA ASN A 158 4.81 -5.63 9.64
C ASN A 158 3.44 -6.32 9.62
N THR A 159 3.01 -6.87 10.76
CA THR A 159 1.76 -7.62 10.88
C THR A 159 1.16 -7.40 12.26
N ILE A 160 -0.10 -7.01 12.31
CA ILE A 160 -0.91 -6.97 13.53
C ILE A 160 -1.90 -8.13 13.47
N ASP A 161 -1.73 -9.11 14.35
CA ASP A 161 -2.71 -10.18 14.53
C ASP A 161 -3.86 -9.66 15.39
N VAL A 162 -5.06 -9.58 14.80
CA VAL A 162 -6.28 -9.21 15.50
C VAL A 162 -7.06 -10.46 15.86
N ARG A 163 -7.26 -10.68 17.16
CA ARG A 163 -8.19 -11.70 17.67
C ARG A 163 -9.42 -11.04 18.22
N TYR A 164 -10.59 -11.60 17.93
CA TYR A 164 -11.84 -11.02 18.38
C TYR A 164 -12.89 -12.07 18.72
N THR A 165 -13.75 -11.70 19.67
CA THR A 165 -14.96 -12.45 20.04
C THR A 165 -16.14 -11.51 20.07
N PHE A 166 -17.33 -11.96 19.71
CA PHE A 166 -18.54 -11.15 19.81
C PHE A 166 -19.78 -12.02 19.96
N THR A 167 -20.85 -11.43 20.48
CA THR A 167 -22.18 -12.04 20.55
C THR A 167 -23.05 -11.47 19.44
N ASP A 168 -23.77 -12.32 18.74
CA ASP A 168 -24.73 -11.85 17.74
C ASP A 168 -26.10 -11.47 18.32
N ALA A 169 -26.98 -10.92 17.47
CA ALA A 169 -28.32 -10.52 17.88
C ALA A 169 -29.21 -11.68 18.40
N THR A 170 -28.83 -12.93 18.18
CA THR A 170 -29.53 -14.12 18.69
C THR A 170 -28.99 -14.58 20.05
N GLY A 171 -27.92 -13.93 20.54
CA GLY A 171 -27.20 -14.34 21.74
C GLY A 171 -26.13 -15.40 21.48
N THR A 172 -25.84 -15.73 20.22
CA THR A 172 -24.81 -16.73 19.88
C THR A 172 -23.42 -16.09 19.99
N SER A 173 -22.56 -16.65 20.85
CA SER A 173 -21.15 -16.23 20.93
C SER A 173 -20.36 -16.79 19.77
N ILE A 174 -19.58 -15.94 19.11
CA ILE A 174 -18.56 -16.33 18.15
C ILE A 174 -17.22 -16.08 18.81
N ASP A 175 -16.52 -17.18 19.08
CA ASP A 175 -15.26 -17.17 19.82
C ASP A 175 -14.06 -17.34 18.89
N ASP A 176 -12.98 -16.64 19.24
CA ASP A 176 -11.61 -16.78 18.72
C ASP A 176 -11.45 -16.69 17.20
N ALA A 177 -12.15 -15.75 16.57
CA ALA A 177 -11.88 -15.42 15.18
C ALA A 177 -10.58 -14.61 15.09
N GLN A 178 -9.70 -14.99 14.17
CA GLN A 178 -8.42 -14.32 13.94
C GLN A 178 -8.37 -13.71 12.53
N GLN A 179 -7.96 -12.45 12.47
CA GLN A 179 -7.59 -11.79 11.23
C GLN A 179 -6.18 -11.23 11.38
N ALA A 180 -5.25 -11.72 10.55
CA ALA A 180 -3.96 -11.06 10.38
C ALA A 180 -4.18 -9.79 9.55
N LEU A 181 -4.03 -8.64 10.20
CA LEU A 181 -3.86 -7.37 9.51
C LEU A 181 -2.39 -7.24 9.18
N MET A 182 -2.00 -7.58 7.96
CA MET A 182 -0.74 -7.03 7.46
C MET A 182 -0.82 -5.51 7.56
N GLY A 183 0.30 -4.84 7.88
CA GLY A 183 0.46 -3.41 7.66
C GLY A 183 0.10 -3.14 6.21
N THR A 184 -1.17 -2.81 6.04
CA THR A 184 -1.94 -2.52 4.83
C THR A 184 -1.41 -3.05 3.48
N ASN A 185 -1.96 -4.22 3.12
CA ASN A 185 -2.13 -4.89 1.81
C ASN A 185 -1.12 -5.97 1.36
N LYS A 186 -1.72 -7.07 0.87
CA LYS A 186 -1.12 -8.29 0.30
C LYS A 186 -0.44 -8.08 -1.07
N ASN A 187 -0.27 -6.83 -1.50
CA ASN A 187 0.35 -6.49 -2.76
C ASN A 187 1.59 -5.65 -2.44
N ASP A 188 2.67 -5.84 -3.18
CA ASP A 188 4.00 -5.24 -2.97
C ASP A 188 4.04 -3.69 -2.93
N ASP A 189 2.90 -3.03 -3.12
CA ASP A 189 2.69 -1.56 -3.18
C ASP A 189 1.84 -0.99 -2.01
N GLY A 190 1.59 -1.78 -0.96
CA GLY A 190 0.75 -1.41 0.18
C GLY A 190 1.26 -0.24 1.05
N GLU A 191 0.33 0.38 1.79
CA GLU A 191 0.62 1.34 2.87
C GLU A 191 1.45 0.65 3.96
N GLN A 192 2.50 1.28 4.48
CA GLN A 192 3.32 0.71 5.57
C GLN A 192 3.07 1.47 6.87
N LEU A 193 2.67 0.75 7.92
CA LEU A 193 2.58 1.29 9.27
C LEU A 193 3.97 1.36 9.92
N TRP A 194 4.28 2.51 10.50
CA TRP A 194 5.54 2.81 11.17
C TRP A 194 5.29 3.27 12.60
N VAL A 195 6.24 2.98 13.49
CA VAL A 195 6.29 3.54 14.84
C VAL A 195 7.64 4.21 15.07
N SER A 196 7.61 5.42 15.62
CA SER A 196 8.78 6.25 15.95
C SER A 196 8.60 6.90 17.31
N ARG A 197 9.59 7.66 17.79
CA ARG A 197 9.43 8.43 19.04
C ARG A 197 8.30 9.47 19.02
N THR A 198 7.85 9.90 17.85
CA THR A 198 6.78 10.90 17.72
C THR A 198 5.39 10.29 17.59
N GLY A 199 5.27 8.96 17.48
CA GLY A 199 4.00 8.27 17.29
C GLY A 199 4.00 7.30 16.12
N PHE A 200 2.79 6.86 15.78
CA PHE A 200 2.51 6.03 14.60
C PHE A 200 2.27 6.88 13.36
N THR A 201 2.77 6.41 12.22
CA THR A 201 2.54 7.00 10.90
C THR A 201 2.27 5.91 9.88
N ILE A 202 1.52 6.23 8.84
CA ILE A 202 1.35 5.36 7.67
C ILE A 202 2.00 6.05 6.50
N ASP A 203 2.91 5.35 5.83
CA ASP A 203 3.32 5.77 4.51
C ASP A 203 2.13 5.52 3.57
N PRO A 204 1.71 6.54 2.80
CA PRO A 204 0.71 6.33 1.77
C PRO A 204 1.19 5.21 0.84
N PRO A 205 0.27 4.47 0.20
CA PRO A 205 0.69 3.44 -0.73
C PRO A 205 1.58 4.13 -1.75
N SER A 206 2.73 3.52 -2.04
CA SER A 206 3.56 4.05 -3.12
C SER A 206 2.66 4.05 -4.35
N PRO A 207 2.48 5.18 -5.06
CA PRO A 207 1.64 5.18 -6.26
C PRO A 207 2.16 4.07 -7.15
N LEU A 208 1.32 3.04 -7.38
CA LEU A 208 1.64 1.73 -7.97
C LEU A 208 2.93 1.82 -8.81
N CYS A 209 4.07 1.53 -8.19
CA CYS A 209 5.37 1.49 -8.88
C CYS A 209 5.54 0.10 -9.49
N ALA A 210 4.48 -0.49 -10.02
CA ALA A 210 4.54 -1.74 -10.78
C ALA A 210 5.34 -1.58 -12.10
N ALA A 211 5.80 -0.37 -12.41
CA ALA A 211 6.81 -0.15 -13.43
C ALA A 211 8.11 0.37 -12.76
N PRO A 212 9.23 -0.38 -12.79
CA PRO A 212 10.55 0.09 -12.35
C PRO A 212 11.08 1.28 -13.18
N MET A 213 10.30 1.73 -14.17
CA MET A 213 10.46 2.97 -14.91
C MET A 213 9.13 3.70 -14.89
N ILE A 214 9.15 4.93 -14.38
CA ILE A 214 8.00 5.81 -14.39
C ILE A 214 7.55 5.99 -15.85
N PRO A 215 6.30 5.67 -16.21
CA PRO A 215 5.84 5.86 -17.57
C PRO A 215 5.97 7.33 -17.97
N SER A 216 6.23 7.57 -19.24
CA SER A 216 6.34 8.91 -19.81
C SER A 216 5.00 9.66 -19.71
N ILE A 217 3.89 8.93 -19.85
CA ILE A 217 2.54 9.46 -19.99
C ILE A 217 1.53 8.60 -19.20
N ALA A 218 0.51 9.24 -18.63
CA ALA A 218 -0.72 8.59 -18.19
C ALA A 218 -1.92 9.22 -18.91
N VAL A 219 -2.84 8.41 -19.43
CA VAL A 219 -4.07 8.86 -20.10
C VAL A 219 -5.27 8.45 -19.26
N THR A 220 -6.18 9.38 -19.00
CA THR A 220 -7.42 9.07 -18.28
C THR A 220 -8.55 8.72 -19.25
N ALA A 221 -9.19 7.58 -19.02
CA ALA A 221 -10.40 7.17 -19.71
C ALA A 221 -11.58 7.20 -18.73
N LEU A 222 -12.48 8.18 -18.87
CA LEU A 222 -13.65 8.33 -18.00
C LEU A 222 -14.90 7.76 -18.66
N LEU A 223 -15.43 6.70 -18.04
CA LEU A 223 -16.63 6.03 -18.48
C LEU A 223 -17.87 6.75 -17.92
N GLU A 224 -18.55 7.49 -18.78
CA GLU A 224 -19.84 8.11 -18.47
C GLU A 224 -21.00 7.21 -18.87
N ASN A 225 -22.06 7.16 -18.05
CA ASN A 225 -23.33 6.51 -18.38
C ASN A 225 -23.16 5.10 -18.98
N VAL A 226 -22.46 4.23 -18.24
CA VAL A 226 -22.15 2.86 -18.68
C VAL A 226 -23.44 2.02 -18.80
N THR A 227 -24.13 2.14 -19.93
CA THR A 227 -25.27 1.30 -20.30
C THR A 227 -24.97 0.63 -21.63
N GLY A 228 -24.39 -0.58 -21.56
CA GLY A 228 -24.05 -1.39 -22.73
C GLY A 228 -22.64 -1.16 -23.28
N PRO A 229 -22.31 -1.79 -24.42
CA PRO A 229 -21.00 -1.67 -25.05
C PRO A 229 -20.74 -0.23 -25.54
N SER A 230 -19.53 0.26 -25.31
CA SER A 230 -19.07 1.57 -25.78
C SER A 230 -17.61 1.49 -26.20
N GLU A 231 -17.23 2.31 -27.17
CA GLU A 231 -15.85 2.46 -27.65
C GLU A 231 -15.40 3.92 -27.46
N ARG A 232 -14.15 4.11 -27.05
CA ARG A 232 -13.50 5.42 -26.92
C ARG A 232 -12.10 5.35 -27.51
N SER A 233 -11.70 6.40 -28.22
CA SER A 233 -10.40 6.47 -28.89
C SER A 233 -9.65 7.70 -28.43
N TYR A 234 -8.42 7.50 -27.98
CA TYR A 234 -7.55 8.55 -27.45
C TYR A 234 -6.31 8.65 -28.32
N ARG A 235 -6.01 9.85 -28.82
CA ARG A 235 -4.77 10.10 -29.58
C ARG A 235 -3.65 10.42 -28.59
N ILE A 236 -2.74 9.47 -28.43
CA ILE A 236 -1.52 9.65 -27.63
C ILE A 236 -0.40 10.03 -28.61
N SER A 237 0.36 11.09 -28.33
CA SER A 237 1.42 11.56 -29.23
C SER A 237 2.75 11.78 -28.51
N PRO A 238 3.43 10.73 -28.03
CA PRO A 238 4.80 10.84 -27.57
C PRO A 238 5.78 10.77 -28.75
N THR A 239 6.85 11.57 -28.70
CA THR A 239 8.07 11.28 -29.47
C THR A 239 8.84 10.19 -28.72
N ILE A 240 8.94 8.99 -29.31
CA ILE A 240 9.60 7.84 -28.69
C ILE A 240 11.04 7.73 -29.22
N PRO A 241 12.08 7.86 -28.39
CA PRO A 241 13.45 7.63 -28.83
C PRO A 241 13.67 6.16 -29.22
N PRO A 242 14.36 5.87 -30.34
CA PRO A 242 14.63 4.50 -30.78
C PRO A 242 15.34 3.66 -29.69
N GLY A 243 14.91 2.41 -29.51
CA GLY A 243 15.55 1.44 -28.61
C GLY A 243 15.11 1.50 -27.14
N THR A 244 14.19 2.38 -26.78
CA THR A 244 13.63 2.47 -25.42
C THR A 244 12.22 1.87 -25.40
N PRO A 245 11.90 0.94 -24.47
CA PRO A 245 10.53 0.45 -24.33
C PRO A 245 9.60 1.60 -23.88
N GLU A 246 8.58 1.90 -24.69
CA GLU A 246 7.55 2.87 -24.34
C GLU A 246 6.65 2.29 -23.24
N ARG A 247 6.35 3.11 -22.23
CA ARG A 247 5.41 2.77 -21.17
C ARG A 247 4.49 3.95 -20.94
N PHE A 248 3.20 3.67 -20.95
CA PHE A 248 2.18 4.62 -20.53
C PHE A 248 1.19 3.92 -19.61
N PHE A 249 0.52 4.71 -18.78
CA PHE A 249 -0.61 4.24 -18.00
C PHE A 249 -1.93 4.63 -18.65
N VAL A 250 -2.91 3.75 -18.53
CA VAL A 250 -4.31 4.08 -18.80
C VAL A 250 -5.04 4.01 -17.47
N VAL A 251 -5.45 5.16 -16.93
CA VAL A 251 -6.26 5.21 -15.70
C VAL A 251 -7.72 5.30 -16.09
N VAL A 252 -8.45 4.24 -15.76
CA VAL A 252 -9.87 4.10 -16.08
C VAL A 252 -10.70 4.55 -14.88
N GLY A 253 -11.54 5.57 -15.08
CA GLY A 253 -12.48 6.06 -14.09
C GLY A 253 -13.92 5.96 -14.59
N ALA A 254 -14.90 6.18 -13.71
CA ALA A 254 -16.32 6.16 -14.09
C ALA A 254 -17.14 7.21 -13.34
N ASP A 255 -18.31 7.57 -13.88
CA ASP A 255 -19.24 8.50 -13.23
C ASP A 255 -19.88 7.95 -11.93
N ARG A 256 -19.86 6.61 -11.78
CA ARG A 256 -20.38 5.83 -10.65
C ARG A 256 -19.55 4.56 -10.47
N SER A 257 -19.70 3.88 -9.32
CA SER A 257 -19.07 2.57 -9.14
C SER A 257 -19.68 1.55 -10.11
N CYS A 258 -18.87 0.75 -10.79
CA CYS A 258 -19.35 -0.22 -11.77
C CYS A 258 -18.36 -1.39 -11.97
N PHE A 259 -18.85 -2.45 -12.60
CA PHE A 259 -18.05 -3.55 -13.12
C PHE A 259 -18.14 -3.51 -14.65
N VAL A 260 -16.99 -3.50 -15.32
CA VAL A 260 -16.93 -3.43 -16.78
C VAL A 260 -15.99 -4.50 -17.30
N ARG A 261 -16.32 -5.05 -18.48
CA ARG A 261 -15.41 -5.92 -19.22
C ARG A 261 -14.74 -5.08 -20.30
N ALA A 262 -13.45 -4.81 -20.13
CA ALA A 262 -12.69 -3.92 -21.00
C ALA A 262 -11.82 -4.71 -21.98
N ARG A 263 -11.50 -4.06 -23.10
CA ARG A 263 -10.51 -4.48 -24.08
C ARG A 263 -9.81 -3.24 -24.59
N PHE A 264 -8.49 -3.27 -24.69
CA PHE A 264 -7.71 -2.17 -25.25
C PHE A 264 -7.20 -2.50 -26.65
N THR A 265 -7.29 -1.53 -27.55
CA THR A 265 -6.76 -1.60 -28.91
C THR A 265 -5.75 -0.45 -29.08
N PHE A 266 -4.54 -0.79 -29.50
CA PHE A 266 -3.46 0.16 -29.74
C PHE A 266 -3.13 0.20 -31.22
N HIS A 267 -3.17 1.39 -31.82
CA HIS A 267 -2.79 1.63 -33.21
C HIS A 267 -1.44 2.36 -33.25
N PHE A 268 -0.47 1.83 -33.99
CA PHE A 268 0.88 2.38 -34.13
C PHE A 268 1.34 2.34 -35.59
N ASP A 269 2.20 3.28 -35.97
CA ASP A 269 2.77 3.42 -37.33
C ASP A 269 1.76 3.46 -38.49
N GLY A 270 0.49 3.79 -38.21
CA GLY A 270 -0.58 3.97 -39.18
C GLY A 270 -1.28 2.69 -39.63
N ASP A 271 -0.61 1.53 -39.59
CA ASP A 271 -1.14 0.25 -40.05
C ASP A 271 -1.04 -0.90 -39.03
N GLN A 272 -0.25 -0.74 -37.96
CA GLN A 272 -0.09 -1.79 -36.95
C GLN A 272 -1.13 -1.66 -35.85
N THR A 273 -1.68 -2.81 -35.43
CA THR A 273 -2.70 -2.87 -34.38
C THR A 273 -2.40 -3.99 -33.40
N MET A 274 -2.44 -3.68 -32.10
CA MET A 274 -2.31 -4.63 -31.00
C MET A 274 -3.59 -4.58 -30.16
N ILE A 275 -4.11 -5.75 -29.81
CA ILE A 275 -5.39 -5.88 -29.08
C ILE A 275 -5.15 -6.71 -27.83
N SER A 276 -5.59 -6.24 -26.67
CA SER A 276 -5.55 -7.02 -25.44
C SER A 276 -6.63 -8.10 -25.43
N GLU A 277 -6.45 -9.15 -24.64
CA GLU A 277 -7.58 -9.99 -24.26
C GLU A 277 -8.60 -9.18 -23.45
N PRO A 278 -9.90 -9.53 -23.46
CA PRO A 278 -10.88 -8.94 -22.56
C PRO A 278 -10.60 -9.27 -21.11
N PHE A 279 -10.72 -8.30 -20.21
CA PHE A 279 -10.57 -8.51 -18.77
C PHE A 279 -11.60 -7.69 -17.99
N ASP A 280 -11.90 -8.15 -16.77
CA ASP A 280 -12.87 -7.51 -15.91
C ASP A 280 -12.21 -6.43 -15.04
N LEU A 281 -12.85 -5.27 -14.96
CA LEU A 281 -12.46 -4.13 -14.17
C LEU A 281 -13.56 -3.80 -13.17
N ALA A 282 -13.20 -3.76 -11.89
CA ALA A 282 -14.03 -3.22 -10.83
C ALA A 282 -13.62 -1.77 -10.58
N ILE A 283 -14.47 -0.81 -10.97
CA ILE A 283 -14.22 0.61 -10.80
C ILE A 283 -14.99 1.08 -9.58
N TRP A 284 -14.27 1.44 -8.53
CA TRP A 284 -14.87 2.01 -7.33
C TRP A 284 -14.84 3.54 -7.38
N ARG A 285 -16.01 4.16 -7.24
CA ARG A 285 -16.15 5.60 -7.08
C ARG A 285 -16.80 5.91 -5.73
N PRO A 286 -16.03 6.44 -4.76
CA PRO A 286 -16.59 6.91 -3.50
C PRO A 286 -17.57 8.07 -3.72
N ARG A 287 -18.56 8.18 -2.84
CA ARG A 287 -19.50 9.31 -2.87
C ARG A 287 -18.76 10.62 -2.58
N ASN A 288 -19.21 11.71 -3.18
CA ASN A 288 -18.68 13.08 -3.00
C ASN A 288 -17.22 13.31 -3.44
N VAL A 289 -16.62 12.37 -4.17
CA VAL A 289 -15.31 12.60 -4.81
C VAL A 289 -15.52 13.31 -6.14
N VAL A 290 -14.85 14.46 -6.28
CA VAL A 290 -14.79 15.23 -7.53
C VAL A 290 -13.65 14.69 -8.38
N ILE A 291 -13.98 14.17 -9.57
CA ILE A 291 -12.97 13.83 -10.57
C ILE A 291 -12.48 15.14 -11.18
N LYS A 292 -11.19 15.44 -10.99
CA LYS A 292 -10.57 16.67 -11.50
C LYS A 292 -10.04 16.54 -12.94
N ALA A 293 -9.81 15.31 -13.40
CA ALA A 293 -9.38 15.04 -14.77
C ALA A 293 -10.58 15.06 -15.73
N LYS A 294 -10.33 15.40 -17.00
CA LYS A 294 -11.32 15.24 -18.08
C LYS A 294 -11.09 13.90 -18.78
N ASP A 295 -12.10 13.40 -19.48
CA ASP A 295 -11.91 12.24 -20.35
C ASP A 295 -10.85 12.56 -21.42
N GLY A 296 -9.90 11.66 -21.62
CA GLY A 296 -8.76 11.83 -22.53
C GLY A 296 -7.64 12.75 -22.02
N SER A 297 -7.73 13.28 -20.80
CA SER A 297 -6.62 14.04 -20.20
C SER A 297 -5.34 13.22 -20.19
N GLN A 298 -4.25 13.84 -20.63
CA GLN A 298 -2.91 13.25 -20.60
C GLN A 298 -2.11 13.90 -19.50
N PHE A 299 -1.39 13.08 -18.72
CA PHE A 299 -0.50 13.53 -17.67
C PHE A 299 0.92 13.13 -18.05
N ILE A 300 1.85 14.06 -17.87
CA ILE A 300 3.29 13.83 -18.02
C ILE A 300 3.94 13.85 -16.66
N HIS A 301 4.95 13.01 -16.48
CA HIS A 301 5.71 12.96 -15.24
C HIS A 301 6.89 13.95 -15.30
N MET A 302 6.82 15.03 -14.53
CA MET A 302 7.84 16.08 -14.44
C MET A 302 8.20 16.35 -12.99
N ASP A 303 9.51 16.44 -12.69
CA ASP A 303 10.02 16.76 -11.35
C ASP A 303 9.46 15.87 -10.23
N GLY A 304 9.23 14.58 -10.51
CA GLY A 304 8.65 13.65 -9.54
C GLY A 304 7.13 13.75 -9.38
N GLN A 305 6.42 14.44 -10.27
CA GLN A 305 4.98 14.67 -10.18
C GLN A 305 4.26 14.50 -11.52
N TRP A 306 3.02 13.99 -11.48
CA TRP A 306 2.12 13.96 -12.63
C TRP A 306 1.47 15.33 -12.85
N ARG A 307 1.60 15.88 -14.06
CA ARG A 307 1.01 17.18 -14.46
C ARG A 307 0.22 17.02 -15.75
N LEU A 308 -0.91 17.72 -15.88
CA LEU A 308 -1.72 17.70 -17.10
C LEU A 308 -0.91 18.30 -18.26
N ALA A 309 -0.85 17.60 -19.39
CA ALA A 309 -0.03 17.98 -20.54
C ALA A 309 -0.49 19.29 -21.22
N ASP A 310 -1.78 19.63 -21.11
CA ASP A 310 -2.39 20.79 -21.79
C ASP A 310 -2.52 22.05 -20.91
N GLU A 311 -2.17 21.98 -19.62
CA GLU A 311 -2.19 23.14 -18.72
C GLU A 311 -0.81 23.83 -18.71
N ALA A 312 -0.57 24.67 -19.71
CA ALA A 312 0.38 25.76 -19.54
C ALA A 312 -0.17 26.67 -18.43
N SER A 313 0.41 26.54 -17.22
CA SER A 313 0.12 27.35 -16.02
C SER A 313 -1.32 27.34 -15.53
N ASP A 314 -1.72 26.30 -14.80
CA ASP A 314 -2.32 26.39 -13.46
C ASP A 314 -2.56 24.97 -12.93
N VAL A 315 -2.19 24.70 -11.67
CA VAL A 315 -1.85 23.35 -11.20
C VAL A 315 -3.10 22.50 -10.90
N ALA A 316 -3.57 21.69 -11.85
CA ALA A 316 -4.37 20.50 -11.53
C ALA A 316 -3.43 19.35 -11.06
N ARG A 317 -3.46 19.04 -9.76
CA ARG A 317 -2.77 17.87 -9.21
C ARG A 317 -3.62 16.62 -9.39
N LEU A 318 -3.06 15.59 -10.01
CA LEU A 318 -3.59 14.24 -9.93
C LEU A 318 -3.01 13.59 -8.66
N TRP A 319 -3.88 13.24 -7.71
CA TRP A 319 -3.53 12.32 -6.64
C TRP A 319 -3.87 10.93 -7.15
N LEU A 320 -2.85 10.18 -7.56
CA LEU A 320 -2.92 8.74 -7.82
C LEU A 320 -2.65 7.99 -6.52
#